data_AF-A0A9E2JDL7-F1
#
_entry.id   AF-A0A9E2JDL7-F1
#
_cell.length_a   1.000
_cell.length_b   1.000
_cell.length_c   1.000
_cell.angle_alpha   90.00
_cell.angle_beta   90.00
_cell.angle_gamma   90.00
#
_symmetry.space_group_name_H-M   'P 1'
#
loop_
_entity.id
_entity.type
_entity.pdbx_description
1 polymer ?
#
loop_
_entity_poly.entity_id
_entity_poly.type
_entity_poly.pdbx_seq_one_letter_code
_entity_poly.pdbx_strand_id
1 'polypeptide(L)'
;VSVAARAACQAAGLDLAGASVAIEGFGKVGGGVARYITEMGAQVAAISTVNGAAYNPDGLDVERLLQTRKERGDGAVDEYPDAEHLPREALFTLPVDVLVPGARPYVIDKDLAGRVRARVISSIANIPITAEGEEVLFERGVLSVPDFISNAGGVMIAVIDFLGGTAESVFRILDDLVGRLTTEALTDARRAGVNPRALAVRRTEEKILKARRQQTAPSLEETVDVLRNRFRL
;
A
#
# COMPACT_ATOMS: atom_id res chain seq x y z
N VAL A 1 -1.07 -3.95 1.70
CA VAL A 1 -0.02 -2.95 1.43
C VAL A 1 1.31 -3.60 1.14
N SER A 2 1.93 -4.36 2.06
CA SER A 2 3.23 -5.00 1.81
C SER A 2 3.21 -5.95 0.61
N VAL A 3 2.16 -6.78 0.46
CA VAL A 3 1.96 -7.62 -0.76
C VAL A 3 1.90 -6.79 -2.05
N ALA A 4 1.17 -5.68 -2.03
CA ALA A 4 1.08 -4.78 -3.17
C ALA A 4 2.43 -4.10 -3.47
N ALA A 5 3.18 -3.70 -2.44
CA ALA A 5 4.52 -3.16 -2.60
C ALA A 5 5.45 -4.19 -3.26
N ARG A 6 5.40 -5.45 -2.84
CA ARG A 6 6.17 -6.56 -3.45
C ARG A 6 5.85 -6.72 -4.93
N ALA A 7 4.56 -6.84 -5.28
CA ALA A 7 4.12 -6.99 -6.66
C ALA A 7 4.47 -5.77 -7.54
N ALA A 8 4.36 -4.57 -6.97
CA ALA A 8 4.73 -3.32 -7.66
C ALA A 8 6.25 -3.20 -7.87
N CYS A 9 7.07 -3.62 -6.91
CA CYS A 9 8.53 -3.70 -7.09
C CYS A 9 8.87 -4.62 -8.26
N GLN A 10 8.27 -5.83 -8.31
CA GLN A 10 8.48 -6.75 -9.44
C GLN A 10 8.09 -6.13 -10.78
N ALA A 11 6.94 -5.43 -10.84
CA ALA A 11 6.52 -4.69 -12.05
C ALA A 11 7.47 -3.54 -12.42
N ALA A 12 8.16 -2.96 -11.44
CA ALA A 12 9.18 -1.93 -11.64
C ALA A 12 10.56 -2.50 -12.04
N GLY A 13 10.75 -3.82 -12.02
CA GLY A 13 12.06 -4.44 -12.16
C GLY A 13 12.95 -4.25 -10.93
N LEU A 14 12.34 -4.20 -9.74
CA LEU A 14 12.97 -4.17 -8.42
C LEU A 14 12.66 -5.46 -7.68
N ASP A 15 13.60 -5.89 -6.82
CA ASP A 15 13.28 -6.81 -5.73
C ASP A 15 12.86 -6.00 -4.51
N LEU A 16 11.83 -6.45 -3.79
CA LEU A 16 11.45 -5.82 -2.52
C LEU A 16 12.50 -6.14 -1.44
N ALA A 17 13.11 -7.31 -1.51
CA ALA A 17 14.23 -7.65 -0.63
C ALA A 17 15.41 -6.71 -0.93
N GLY A 18 15.88 -5.99 0.09
CA GLY A 18 16.90 -4.96 -0.04
C GLY A 18 16.40 -3.58 -0.51
N ALA A 19 15.11 -3.43 -0.88
CA ALA A 19 14.57 -2.13 -1.25
C ALA A 19 14.43 -1.22 -0.03
N SER A 20 14.73 0.06 -0.22
CA SER A 20 14.53 1.09 0.80
C SER A 20 13.07 1.58 0.83
N VAL A 21 12.49 1.69 2.03
CA VAL A 21 11.07 2.01 2.22
C VAL A 21 10.89 3.20 3.16
N ALA A 22 10.08 4.18 2.75
CA ALA A 22 9.58 5.26 3.61
C ALA A 22 8.09 5.07 3.91
N ILE A 23 7.69 5.16 5.19
CA ILE A 23 6.32 4.92 5.65
C ILE A 23 5.77 6.16 6.36
N GLU A 24 4.72 6.77 5.80
CA GLU A 24 3.96 7.81 6.49
C GLU A 24 2.98 7.18 7.49
N GLY A 25 3.10 7.56 8.76
CA GLY A 25 2.17 7.18 9.82
C GLY A 25 2.53 5.86 10.49
N PHE A 26 2.93 5.92 11.76
CA PHE A 26 3.32 4.76 12.56
C PHE A 26 2.22 4.32 13.55
N GLY A 27 0.99 4.23 13.05
CA GLY A 27 -0.16 3.68 13.80
C GLY A 27 -0.28 2.16 13.69
N LYS A 28 -1.47 1.61 14.00
CA LYS A 28 -1.73 0.16 13.91
C LYS A 28 -1.39 -0.43 12.52
N VAL A 29 -1.84 0.23 11.45
CA VAL A 29 -1.61 -0.27 10.09
C VAL A 29 -0.18 -0.01 9.63
N GLY A 30 0.35 1.19 9.85
CA GLY A 30 1.72 1.54 9.47
C GLY A 30 2.78 0.71 10.20
N GLY A 31 2.62 0.47 11.50
CA GLY A 31 3.48 -0.43 12.25
C GLY A 31 3.40 -1.88 11.75
N GLY A 32 2.21 -2.34 11.37
CA GLY A 32 2.04 -3.63 10.70
C GLY A 32 2.77 -3.69 9.36
N VAL A 33 2.67 -2.65 8.53
CA VAL A 33 3.39 -2.58 7.25
C VAL A 33 4.90 -2.59 7.46
N ALA A 34 5.41 -1.79 8.41
CA ALA A 34 6.83 -1.76 8.75
C ALA A 34 7.34 -3.15 9.14
N ARG A 35 6.61 -3.87 10.00
CA ARG A 35 6.94 -5.26 10.38
C ARG A 35 6.97 -6.18 9.16
N TYR A 36 5.85 -6.30 8.45
CA TYR A 36 5.73 -7.28 7.37
C TYR A 36 6.65 -7.00 6.18
N ILE A 37 6.94 -5.72 5.89
CA ILE A 37 7.85 -5.40 4.80
C ILE A 37 9.31 -5.71 5.17
N THR A 38 9.67 -5.57 6.45
CA THR A 38 10.97 -6.00 6.99
C THR A 38 11.10 -7.52 6.97
N GLU A 39 10.06 -8.26 7.35
CA GLU A 39 10.00 -9.73 7.24
C GLU A 39 10.14 -10.20 5.77
N MET A 40 9.70 -9.39 4.81
CA MET A 40 9.90 -9.62 3.37
C MET A 40 11.31 -9.20 2.88
N GLY A 41 12.20 -8.74 3.77
CA GLY A 41 13.58 -8.40 3.48
C GLY A 41 13.81 -6.94 3.05
N ALA A 42 12.80 -6.08 3.06
CA ALA A 42 12.97 -4.67 2.75
C ALA A 42 13.63 -3.92 3.92
N GLN A 43 14.28 -2.80 3.61
CA GLN A 43 14.88 -1.92 4.59
C GLN A 43 13.98 -0.71 4.83
N VAL A 44 13.38 -0.62 6.01
CA VAL A 44 12.60 0.58 6.38
C VAL A 44 13.57 1.70 6.70
N ALA A 45 13.75 2.63 5.76
CA ALA A 45 14.67 3.75 5.88
C ALA A 45 14.03 4.96 6.58
N ALA A 46 12.71 5.13 6.48
CA ALA A 46 12.03 6.24 7.13
C ALA A 46 10.65 5.89 7.67
N ILE A 47 10.30 6.46 8.82
CA ILE A 47 8.96 6.38 9.42
C ILE A 47 8.57 7.77 9.94
N SER A 48 7.33 8.20 9.69
CA SER A 48 6.76 9.41 10.31
C SER A 48 5.62 9.16 11.29
N THR A 49 5.48 10.08 12.23
CA THR A 49 4.31 10.25 13.11
C THR A 49 3.77 11.67 12.95
N VAL A 50 2.84 12.06 13.83
CA VAL A 50 2.41 13.47 13.89
C VAL A 50 3.51 14.41 14.37
N ASN A 51 4.53 13.91 15.09
CA ASN A 51 5.61 14.73 15.65
C ASN A 51 6.71 15.06 14.63
N GLY A 52 7.00 14.14 13.71
CA GLY A 52 8.09 14.28 12.75
C GLY A 52 8.33 12.99 11.98
N ALA A 53 9.54 12.84 11.44
CA ALA A 53 10.01 11.61 10.82
C ALA A 53 11.43 11.26 11.28
N ALA A 54 11.68 9.97 11.50
CA ALA A 54 13.03 9.43 11.64
C ALA A 54 13.47 8.89 10.28
N TYR A 55 14.67 9.26 9.83
CA TYR A 55 15.27 8.78 8.59
C TYR A 55 16.68 8.23 8.85
N ASN A 56 16.93 6.99 8.44
CA ASN A 56 18.25 6.40 8.38
C ASN A 56 18.40 5.66 7.03
N PRO A 57 19.28 6.10 6.12
CA PRO A 57 19.51 5.44 4.84
C PRO A 57 20.10 4.02 4.97
N ASP A 58 20.69 3.67 6.12
CA ASP A 58 21.19 2.33 6.45
C ASP A 58 20.12 1.46 7.13
N GLY A 59 18.93 2.02 7.40
CA GLY A 59 17.76 1.31 7.90
C GLY A 59 17.46 1.57 9.37
N LEU A 60 16.17 1.48 9.71
CA LEU A 60 15.66 1.59 11.06
C LEU A 60 15.39 0.19 11.63
N ASP A 61 15.71 0.00 12.91
CA ASP A 61 15.28 -1.17 13.68
C ASP A 61 13.78 -1.04 13.97
N VAL A 62 13.00 -1.72 13.14
CA VAL A 62 11.55 -1.69 13.18
C VAL A 62 11.02 -2.30 14.48
N GLU A 63 11.64 -3.34 15.02
CA GLU A 63 11.14 -3.97 16.26
C GLU A 63 11.39 -3.05 17.46
N ARG A 64 12.56 -2.41 17.51
CA ARG A 64 12.85 -1.35 18.48
C ARG A 64 11.84 -0.22 18.39
N LEU A 65 11.57 0.30 17.18
CA LEU A 65 10.59 1.36 16.98
C LEU A 65 9.18 0.95 17.43
N LEU A 66 8.75 -0.27 17.11
CA LEU A 66 7.45 -0.79 17.54
C LEU A 66 7.34 -0.88 19.06
N GLN A 67 8.42 -1.24 19.75
CA GLN A 67 8.47 -1.25 21.21
C GLN A 67 8.42 0.18 21.77
N THR A 68 9.24 1.09 21.25
CA THR A 68 9.21 2.51 21.65
C THR A 68 7.83 3.14 21.38
N ARG A 69 7.15 2.75 20.30
CA ARG A 69 5.78 3.23 19.97
C ARG A 69 4.74 2.83 20.99
N LYS A 70 4.88 1.68 21.64
CA LYS A 70 4.00 1.25 22.75
C LYS A 70 4.22 2.09 24.01
N GLU A 71 5.46 2.50 24.26
CA GLU A 71 5.87 3.20 25.48
C GLU A 71 5.71 4.73 25.38
N ARG A 72 6.02 5.30 24.22
CA ARG A 72 6.18 6.75 24.01
C ARG A 72 5.13 7.37 23.09
N GLY A 73 4.29 6.56 22.47
CA GLY A 73 3.35 7.12 21.51
C GLY A 73 4.04 7.63 20.25
N ASP A 74 3.57 8.75 19.72
CA ASP A 74 4.11 9.36 18.50
C ASP A 74 5.54 9.91 18.66
N GLY A 75 6.03 10.04 19.90
CA GLY A 75 7.42 10.41 20.20
C GLY A 75 8.46 9.33 19.87
N ALA A 76 8.02 8.14 19.44
CA ALA A 76 8.93 7.05 19.06
C ALA A 76 9.92 7.41 17.94
N VAL A 77 9.58 8.39 17.09
CA VAL A 77 10.46 8.86 16.01
C VAL A 77 11.34 10.03 16.41
N ASP A 78 11.05 10.71 17.54
CA ASP A 78 11.78 11.91 17.98
C ASP A 78 13.11 11.57 18.65
N GLU A 79 13.22 10.37 19.21
CA GLU A 79 14.37 9.92 20.02
C GLU A 79 15.08 8.70 19.42
N TYR A 80 14.70 8.26 18.21
CA TYR A 80 15.36 7.13 17.59
C TYR A 80 16.84 7.48 17.32
N PRO A 81 17.80 6.82 17.99
CA PRO A 81 19.20 7.16 17.81
C PRO A 81 19.66 6.76 16.41
N ASP A 82 20.69 7.43 15.91
CA ASP A 82 21.26 7.15 14.60
C ASP A 82 20.30 7.42 13.41
N ALA A 83 19.21 8.17 13.64
CA ALA A 83 18.38 8.72 12.59
C ALA A 83 18.51 10.24 12.50
N GLU A 84 18.39 10.76 11.29
CA GLU A 84 18.09 12.16 11.05
C GLU A 84 16.61 12.43 11.37
N HIS A 85 16.35 13.39 12.25
CA HIS A 85 14.99 13.82 12.57
C HIS A 85 14.55 14.93 11.62
N LEU A 86 13.49 14.66 10.88
CA LEU A 86 12.99 15.51 9.81
C LEU A 86 11.56 15.99 10.11
N PRO A 87 11.14 17.13 9.53
CA PRO A 87 9.72 17.42 9.39
C PRO A 87 9.01 16.28 8.67
N ARG A 88 7.81 15.89 9.12
CA ARG A 88 7.08 14.74 8.57
C ARG A 88 6.85 14.83 7.05
N GLU A 89 6.73 16.05 6.51
CA GLU A 89 6.54 16.32 5.09
C GLU A 89 7.77 15.99 4.24
N ALA A 90 8.98 16.01 4.82
CA ALA A 90 10.21 15.67 4.11
C ALA A 90 10.21 14.21 3.63
N LEU A 91 9.50 13.32 4.35
CA LEU A 91 9.40 11.89 4.09
C LEU A 91 9.04 11.57 2.63
N PHE A 92 8.13 12.32 2.02
CA PHE A 92 7.62 12.07 0.67
C PHE A 92 8.66 12.30 -0.44
N THR A 93 9.73 13.02 -0.13
CA THR A 93 10.78 13.37 -1.10
C THR A 93 12.11 12.66 -0.85
N LEU A 94 12.15 11.78 0.16
CA LEU A 94 13.34 11.00 0.48
C LEU A 94 13.73 10.09 -0.70
N PRO A 95 15.05 9.86 -0.91
CA PRO A 95 15.54 8.98 -1.96
C PRO A 95 15.39 7.51 -1.54
N VAL A 96 14.16 7.01 -1.56
CA VAL A 96 13.82 5.60 -1.28
C VAL A 96 13.27 4.92 -2.52
N ASP A 97 13.23 3.59 -2.55
CA ASP A 97 12.63 2.83 -3.65
C ASP A 97 11.10 2.81 -3.55
N VAL A 98 10.57 2.63 -2.34
CA VAL A 98 9.15 2.48 -2.05
C VAL A 98 8.68 3.55 -1.07
N LEU A 99 7.61 4.25 -1.44
CA LEU A 99 6.91 5.20 -0.58
C LEU A 99 5.53 4.63 -0.18
N VAL A 100 5.21 4.68 1.12
CA VAL A 100 3.95 4.21 1.69
C VAL A 100 3.22 5.38 2.37
N PRO A 101 2.38 6.13 1.64
CA PRO A 101 1.50 7.13 2.24
C PRO A 101 0.43 6.46 3.10
N GLY A 102 0.19 6.95 4.31
CA GLY A 102 -0.57 6.18 5.28
C GLY A 102 -1.35 6.94 6.34
N ALA A 103 -1.28 8.27 6.36
CA ALA A 103 -2.00 9.05 7.35
C ALA A 103 -3.21 9.81 6.77
N ARG A 104 -3.06 10.47 5.61
CA ARG A 104 -4.02 11.50 5.15
C ARG A 104 -4.38 11.37 3.67
N PRO A 105 -5.61 11.77 3.28
CA PRO A 105 -5.96 11.92 1.88
C PRO A 105 -5.27 13.15 1.28
N TYR A 106 -5.08 13.14 -0.03
CA TYR A 106 -4.57 14.25 -0.85
C TYR A 106 -3.22 14.84 -0.39
N VAL A 107 -2.41 14.05 0.32
CA VAL A 107 -1.12 14.49 0.85
C VAL A 107 -0.08 14.66 -0.27
N ILE A 108 -0.22 13.93 -1.37
CA ILE A 108 0.59 14.10 -2.58
C ILE A 108 -0.25 14.84 -3.62
N ASP A 109 -0.06 16.15 -3.67
CA ASP A 109 -0.57 17.02 -4.73
C ASP A 109 0.33 16.97 -5.98
N LYS A 110 -0.01 17.77 -7.00
CA LYS A 110 0.76 17.90 -8.25
C LYS A 110 2.22 18.31 -8.01
N ASP A 111 2.46 19.24 -7.10
CA ASP A 111 3.80 19.82 -6.87
C ASP A 111 4.68 18.86 -6.07
N LEU A 112 4.10 18.16 -5.09
CA LEU A 112 4.81 17.12 -4.34
C LEU A 112 5.07 15.90 -5.23
N ALA A 113 4.11 15.50 -6.07
CA ALA A 113 4.28 14.43 -7.06
C ALA A 113 5.48 14.67 -7.97
N GLY A 114 5.78 15.92 -8.35
CA GLY A 114 6.97 16.28 -9.12
C GLY A 114 8.31 16.07 -8.38
N ARG A 115 8.26 16.01 -7.05
CA ARG A 115 9.44 15.88 -6.16
C ARG A 115 9.61 14.50 -5.53
N VAL A 116 8.61 13.61 -5.64
CA VAL A 116 8.70 12.21 -5.20
C VAL A 116 9.88 11.53 -5.91
N ARG A 117 10.78 10.92 -5.15
CA ARG A 117 11.94 10.19 -5.69
C ARG A 117 11.73 8.67 -5.73
N ALA A 118 10.70 8.18 -5.04
CA ALA A 118 10.33 6.77 -5.04
C ALA A 118 9.94 6.28 -6.44
N ARG A 119 10.26 5.02 -6.70
CA ARG A 119 9.90 4.31 -7.93
C ARG A 119 8.55 3.62 -7.82
N VAL A 120 8.15 3.26 -6.59
CA VAL A 120 6.91 2.57 -6.27
C VAL A 120 6.18 3.33 -5.16
N ILE A 121 4.85 3.44 -5.30
CA ILE A 121 3.97 3.91 -4.24
C ILE A 121 2.93 2.83 -3.93
N SER A 122 2.84 2.42 -2.67
CA SER A 122 1.84 1.47 -2.17
C SER A 122 1.22 2.02 -0.90
N SER A 123 -0.01 2.52 -0.98
CA SER A 123 -0.58 3.30 0.12
C SER A 123 -1.36 2.46 1.13
N ILE A 124 -1.34 2.94 2.37
CA ILE A 124 -2.28 2.58 3.44
C ILE A 124 -3.50 3.50 3.37
N ALA A 125 -3.27 4.81 3.22
CA ALA A 125 -4.34 5.81 3.25
C ALA A 125 -5.29 5.67 2.06
N ASN A 126 -6.54 6.08 2.27
CA ASN A 126 -7.51 6.26 1.20
C ASN A 126 -7.25 7.59 0.51
N ILE A 127 -7.16 7.54 -0.82
CA ILE A 127 -6.97 8.67 -1.74
C ILE A 127 -5.80 9.58 -1.31
N PRO A 128 -4.58 9.05 -1.11
CA PRO A 128 -3.45 9.85 -0.63
C PRO A 128 -2.91 10.80 -1.70
N ILE A 129 -3.18 10.55 -2.97
CA ILE A 129 -2.67 11.31 -4.11
C ILE A 129 -3.86 11.96 -4.81
N THR A 130 -3.71 13.24 -5.17
CA THR A 130 -4.67 13.97 -6.02
C THR A 130 -4.72 13.39 -7.44
N ALA A 131 -5.78 13.67 -8.20
CA ALA A 131 -5.85 13.21 -9.59
C ALA A 131 -4.69 13.78 -10.43
N GLU A 132 -4.37 15.05 -10.24
CA GLU A 132 -3.26 15.73 -10.90
C GLU A 132 -1.91 15.15 -10.48
N GLY A 133 -1.76 14.78 -9.20
CA GLY A 133 -0.56 14.10 -8.70
C GLY A 133 -0.36 12.72 -9.31
N GLU A 134 -1.43 11.94 -9.48
CA GLU A 134 -1.37 10.63 -10.15
C GLU A 134 -0.91 10.75 -11.61
N GLU A 135 -1.36 11.78 -12.34
CA GLU A 135 -0.90 12.02 -13.71
C GLU A 135 0.59 12.39 -13.76
N VAL A 136 1.05 13.28 -12.87
CA VAL A 136 2.49 13.63 -12.78
C VAL A 136 3.35 12.40 -12.45
N LEU A 137 2.91 11.55 -11.51
CA LEU A 137 3.64 10.33 -11.16
C LEU A 137 3.69 9.36 -12.35
N PHE A 138 2.59 9.21 -13.07
CA PHE A 138 2.50 8.36 -14.25
C PHE A 138 3.43 8.83 -15.38
N GLU A 139 3.42 10.12 -15.72
CA GLU A 139 4.30 10.72 -16.72
C GLU A 139 5.79 10.53 -16.37
N ARG A 140 6.12 10.55 -15.07
CA ARG A 140 7.47 10.33 -14.56
C ARG A 140 7.86 8.85 -14.46
N GLY A 141 6.94 7.93 -14.75
CA GLY A 141 7.17 6.48 -14.67
C GLY A 141 7.20 5.91 -13.25
N VAL A 142 6.69 6.65 -12.25
CA VAL A 142 6.52 6.14 -10.89
C VAL A 142 5.31 5.20 -10.86
N LEU A 143 5.50 3.97 -10.36
CA LEU A 143 4.42 2.98 -10.27
C LEU A 143 3.60 3.19 -9.00
N SER A 144 2.49 3.93 -9.14
CA SER A 144 1.50 4.12 -8.08
C SER A 144 0.45 3.01 -8.11
N VAL A 145 0.36 2.22 -7.04
CA VAL A 145 -0.70 1.22 -6.89
C VAL A 145 -2.00 1.90 -6.48
N PRO A 146 -3.14 1.61 -7.13
CA PRO A 146 -4.43 2.11 -6.67
C PRO A 146 -4.68 1.71 -5.21
N ASP A 147 -5.07 2.69 -4.39
CA ASP A 147 -5.26 2.57 -2.95
C ASP A 147 -6.29 1.50 -2.59
N PHE A 148 -7.42 1.48 -3.31
CA PHE A 148 -8.45 0.44 -3.15
C PHE A 148 -8.01 -0.98 -3.53
N ILE A 149 -6.80 -1.14 -4.10
CA ILE A 149 -6.11 -2.43 -4.25
C ILE A 149 -5.11 -2.62 -3.11
N SER A 150 -4.22 -1.64 -2.87
CA SER A 150 -3.13 -1.79 -1.89
C SER A 150 -3.64 -1.93 -0.45
N ASN A 151 -4.71 -1.22 -0.08
CA ASN A 151 -5.29 -1.22 1.26
C ASN A 151 -6.50 -2.17 1.43
N ALA A 152 -6.86 -2.93 0.38
CA ALA A 152 -8.02 -3.84 0.35
C ALA A 152 -8.01 -4.93 1.46
N GLY A 153 -6.84 -5.21 2.03
CA GLY A 153 -6.66 -6.25 3.04
C GLY A 153 -7.59 -6.10 4.23
N GLY A 154 -7.85 -4.87 4.71
CA GLY A 154 -8.73 -4.65 5.87
C GLY A 154 -10.17 -5.12 5.63
N VAL A 155 -10.72 -4.79 4.45
CA VAL A 155 -12.07 -5.22 4.05
C VAL A 155 -12.11 -6.72 3.80
N MET A 156 -11.09 -7.25 3.13
CA MET A 156 -11.00 -8.67 2.80
C MET A 156 -10.90 -9.56 4.04
N ILE A 157 -10.22 -9.11 5.11
CA ILE A 157 -10.19 -9.85 6.38
C ILE A 157 -11.60 -10.05 6.92
N ALA A 158 -12.43 -9.01 6.95
CA ALA A 158 -13.80 -9.12 7.45
C ALA A 158 -14.67 -10.04 6.57
N VAL A 159 -14.47 -10.02 5.24
CA VAL A 159 -15.16 -10.94 4.33
C VAL A 159 -14.74 -12.39 4.58
N ILE A 160 -13.44 -12.65 4.71
CA ILE A 160 -12.92 -14.01 4.90
C ILE A 160 -13.32 -14.56 6.28
N ASP A 161 -13.29 -13.73 7.31
CA ASP A 161 -13.78 -14.07 8.66
C ASP A 161 -15.26 -14.45 8.64
N PHE A 162 -16.09 -13.65 7.96
CA PHE A 162 -17.51 -13.96 7.76
C PHE A 162 -17.75 -15.30 7.03
N LEU A 163 -16.86 -15.69 6.12
CA LEU A 163 -16.93 -16.96 5.39
C LEU A 163 -16.45 -18.17 6.22
N GLY A 164 -15.88 -17.95 7.41
CA GLY A 164 -15.31 -18.98 8.27
C GLY A 164 -13.82 -19.27 8.04
N GLY A 165 -13.09 -18.33 7.45
CA GLY A 165 -11.66 -18.49 7.17
C GLY A 165 -10.76 -18.41 8.41
N THR A 166 -9.51 -18.84 8.25
CA THR A 166 -8.47 -18.80 9.28
C THR A 166 -7.47 -17.70 8.97
N ALA A 167 -6.59 -17.38 9.92
CA ALA A 167 -5.48 -16.45 9.66
C ALA A 167 -4.61 -16.91 8.47
N GLU A 168 -4.34 -18.21 8.36
CA GLU A 168 -3.59 -18.77 7.23
C GLU A 168 -4.30 -18.56 5.89
N SER A 169 -5.62 -18.80 5.83
CA SER A 169 -6.37 -18.58 4.60
C SER A 169 -6.43 -17.09 4.24
N VAL A 170 -6.55 -16.20 5.22
CA VAL A 170 -6.45 -14.74 5.03
C VAL A 170 -5.12 -14.40 4.35
N PHE A 171 -3.98 -14.81 4.90
CA PHE A 171 -2.69 -14.48 4.32
C PHE A 171 -2.55 -15.04 2.90
N ARG A 172 -2.91 -16.29 2.66
CA ARG A 172 -2.88 -16.92 1.34
C ARG A 172 -3.76 -16.19 0.32
N ILE A 173 -5.00 -15.87 0.69
CA ILE A 173 -5.95 -15.20 -0.20
C ILE A 173 -5.49 -13.78 -0.51
N LEU A 174 -4.99 -13.04 0.48
CA LEU A 174 -4.48 -11.69 0.27
C LEU A 174 -3.22 -11.68 -0.59
N ASP A 175 -2.31 -12.63 -0.38
CA ASP A 175 -1.08 -12.76 -1.18
C ASP A 175 -1.41 -12.95 -2.67
N ASP A 176 -2.32 -13.87 -2.99
CA ASP A 176 -2.78 -14.11 -4.36
C ASP A 176 -3.60 -12.93 -4.92
N LEU A 177 -4.65 -12.51 -4.23
CA LEU A 177 -5.61 -11.55 -4.76
C LEU A 177 -4.98 -10.17 -4.92
N VAL A 178 -4.34 -9.64 -3.87
CA VAL A 178 -3.73 -8.31 -3.91
C VAL A 178 -2.51 -8.31 -4.83
N GLY A 179 -1.69 -9.36 -4.78
CA GLY A 179 -0.54 -9.50 -5.67
C GLY A 179 -0.94 -9.49 -7.13
N ARG A 180 -1.88 -10.37 -7.52
CA ARG A 180 -2.36 -10.49 -8.89
C ARG A 180 -3.05 -9.20 -9.37
N LEU A 181 -3.95 -8.60 -8.58
CA LEU A 181 -4.62 -7.35 -8.96
C LEU A 181 -3.63 -6.19 -9.13
N THR A 182 -2.60 -6.12 -8.28
CA THR A 182 -1.55 -5.11 -8.41
C THR A 182 -0.77 -5.30 -9.71
N THR A 183 -0.33 -6.52 -9.99
CA THR A 183 0.39 -6.84 -11.24
C THR A 183 -0.47 -6.55 -12.47
N GLU A 184 -1.74 -7.00 -12.50
CA GLU A 184 -2.68 -6.72 -13.59
C GLU A 184 -2.87 -5.21 -13.79
N ALA A 185 -3.13 -4.46 -12.71
CA ALA A 185 -3.35 -3.02 -12.78
C ALA A 185 -2.15 -2.27 -13.36
N LEU A 186 -0.93 -2.56 -12.88
CA LEU A 186 0.28 -1.87 -13.31
C LEU A 186 0.73 -2.29 -14.71
N THR A 187 0.73 -3.60 -15.01
CA THR A 187 1.23 -4.11 -16.30
C THR A 187 0.28 -3.79 -17.45
N ASP A 188 -1.03 -3.86 -17.23
CA ASP A 188 -1.99 -3.52 -18.27
C ASP A 188 -2.05 -2.01 -18.52
N ALA A 189 -1.93 -1.20 -17.47
CA ALA A 189 -1.83 0.25 -17.58
C ALA A 189 -0.60 0.66 -18.39
N ARG A 190 0.55 0.06 -18.11
CA ARG A 190 1.78 0.25 -18.88
C ARG A 190 1.62 -0.15 -20.35
N ARG A 191 0.99 -1.29 -20.63
CA ARG A 191 0.72 -1.74 -22.02
C ARG A 191 -0.22 -0.81 -22.77
N ALA A 192 -1.23 -0.28 -22.08
CA ALA A 192 -2.22 0.63 -22.65
C ALA A 192 -1.76 2.10 -22.70
N GLY A 193 -0.64 2.45 -22.06
CA GLY A 193 -0.16 3.83 -21.99
C GLY A 193 -1.11 4.75 -21.21
N VAL A 194 -1.78 4.24 -20.17
CA VAL A 194 -2.75 4.99 -19.35
C VAL A 194 -2.39 4.91 -17.87
N ASN A 195 -2.86 5.89 -17.09
CA ASN A 195 -2.71 5.89 -15.65
C ASN A 195 -3.32 4.61 -15.00
N PRO A 196 -2.59 3.91 -14.09
CA PRO A 196 -3.08 2.68 -13.44
C PRO A 196 -4.41 2.82 -12.70
N ARG A 197 -4.65 3.95 -12.02
CA ARG A 197 -5.91 4.23 -11.34
C ARG A 197 -7.05 4.39 -12.32
N ALA A 198 -6.86 5.20 -13.35
CA ALA A 198 -7.88 5.44 -14.37
C ALA A 198 -8.32 4.11 -15.01
N LEU A 199 -7.37 3.23 -15.33
CA LEU A 199 -7.67 1.90 -15.85
C LEU A 199 -8.43 1.03 -14.83
N ALA A 200 -7.97 1.00 -13.57
CA ALA A 200 -8.58 0.18 -12.53
C ALA A 200 -10.00 0.64 -12.17
N VAL A 201 -10.25 1.95 -12.14
CA VAL A 201 -11.59 2.54 -11.95
C VAL A 201 -12.51 2.14 -13.09
N ARG A 202 -12.10 2.36 -14.35
CA ARG A 202 -12.90 2.01 -15.53
C ARG A 202 -13.31 0.52 -15.51
N ARG A 203 -12.35 -0.37 -15.24
CA ARG A 203 -12.61 -1.82 -15.12
C ARG A 203 -13.58 -2.16 -13.99
N THR A 204 -13.52 -1.41 -12.89
CA THR A 204 -14.41 -1.61 -11.73
C THR A 204 -15.83 -1.15 -12.06
N GLU A 205 -15.98 0.00 -12.71
CA GLU A 205 -17.28 0.51 -13.18
C GLU A 205 -17.93 -0.44 -14.19
N GLU A 206 -17.18 -0.94 -15.18
CA GLU A 206 -17.65 -1.93 -16.14
C GLU A 206 -18.19 -3.20 -15.45
N LYS A 207 -17.48 -3.70 -14.43
CA LYS A 207 -17.91 -4.86 -13.63
C LYS A 207 -19.19 -4.57 -12.86
N ILE A 208 -19.28 -3.42 -12.19
CA ILE A 208 -20.47 -3.01 -11.44
C ILE A 208 -21.68 -2.86 -12.37
N LEU A 209 -21.50 -2.21 -13.51
CA LEU A 209 -22.56 -2.01 -14.51
C LEU A 209 -23.03 -3.35 -15.09
N LYS A 210 -22.11 -4.28 -15.39
CA LYS A 210 -22.46 -5.62 -15.85
C LYS A 210 -23.28 -6.38 -14.80
N ALA A 211 -22.88 -6.33 -13.54
CA ALA A 211 -23.61 -6.96 -12.44
C ALA A 211 -25.02 -6.36 -12.27
N ARG A 212 -25.16 -5.03 -12.33
CA ARG A 212 -26.47 -4.34 -12.25
C ARG A 212 -27.40 -4.70 -13.40
N ARG A 213 -26.87 -4.93 -14.61
CA ARG A 213 -27.66 -5.34 -15.78
C ARG A 213 -28.20 -6.77 -15.69
N GLN A 214 -27.59 -7.64 -14.88
CA GLN A 214 -27.97 -9.05 -14.79
C GLN A 214 -29.25 -9.31 -13.95
N GLN A 215 -29.90 -8.26 -13.42
CA GLN A 215 -31.24 -8.21 -12.76
C GLN A 215 -31.56 -9.18 -11.60
N THR A 216 -30.90 -10.33 -11.45
CA THR A 216 -30.98 -11.17 -10.25
C THR A 216 -29.71 -11.00 -9.44
N ALA A 217 -29.78 -10.19 -8.38
CA ALA A 217 -28.75 -10.23 -7.36
C ALA A 217 -28.82 -11.64 -6.71
N PRO A 218 -27.70 -12.37 -6.64
CA PRO A 218 -27.69 -13.67 -5.96
C PRO A 218 -28.13 -13.50 -4.51
N SER A 219 -28.72 -14.54 -3.94
CA SER A 219 -29.01 -14.58 -2.51
C SER A 219 -27.72 -14.46 -1.70
N LEU A 220 -27.84 -14.14 -0.41
CA LEU A 220 -26.68 -14.13 0.48
C LEU A 220 -26.02 -15.52 0.53
N GLU A 221 -26.82 -16.59 0.56
CA GLU A 221 -26.34 -17.98 0.55
C GLU A 221 -25.56 -18.31 -0.73
N GLU A 222 -26.13 -17.98 -1.90
CA GLU A 222 -25.44 -18.16 -3.19
C GLU A 222 -24.13 -17.38 -3.26
N THR A 223 -24.12 -16.15 -2.72
CA THR A 223 -22.91 -15.33 -2.66
C THR A 223 -21.85 -15.95 -1.76
N VAL A 224 -22.25 -16.45 -0.58
CA VAL A 224 -21.36 -17.14 0.36
C VAL A 224 -20.75 -18.38 -0.29
N ASP A 225 -21.55 -19.21 -0.94
CA ASP A 225 -21.08 -20.44 -1.58
C ASP A 225 -20.11 -20.15 -2.74
N VAL A 226 -20.43 -19.15 -3.57
CA VAL A 226 -19.53 -18.71 -4.64
C VAL A 226 -18.19 -18.23 -4.07
N LEU A 227 -18.22 -17.44 -3.00
CA LEU A 227 -16.99 -16.91 -2.39
C LEU A 227 -16.18 -17.99 -1.68
N ARG A 228 -16.81 -18.92 -0.95
CA ARG A 228 -16.13 -20.08 -0.34
C ARG A 228 -15.43 -20.93 -1.37
N ASN A 229 -16.14 -21.29 -2.45
CA ASN A 229 -15.57 -22.04 -3.56
C ASN A 229 -14.40 -21.30 -4.22
N ARG A 230 -14.56 -19.99 -4.45
CA ARG A 230 -13.52 -19.14 -5.05
C ARG A 230 -12.27 -19.07 -4.17
N PHE A 231 -12.45 -18.91 -2.87
CA PHE A 231 -11.35 -18.75 -1.91
C PHE A 231 -10.79 -20.06 -1.36
N ARG A 232 -11.46 -21.18 -1.66
CA ARG A 232 -11.15 -22.52 -1.12
C ARG A 232 -11.17 -22.48 0.40
N LEU A 233 -12.31 -22.06 0.95
CA LEU A 233 -12.64 -22.02 2.37
C LEU A 233 -13.64 -23.12 2.72
#